data_AF-A0A3D0RIQ8-F1
#
_entry.id   AF-A0A3D0RIQ8-F1
#
_cell.length_a   1.000
_cell.length_b   1.000
_cell.length_c   1.000
_cell.angle_alpha   90.00
_cell.angle_beta   90.00
_cell.angle_gamma   90.00
#
_symmetry.space_group_name_H-M   'P 1'
#
loop_
_entity.id
_entity.type
_entity.pdbx_description
1 polymer ?
#
loop_
_entity_poly.entity_id
_entity_poly.type
_entity_poly.pdbx_seq_one_letter_code
_entity_poly.pdbx_strand_id
1 'polypeptide(L)' 'YTIKEINKAIASFTDEYKVPFSMHVSGYKYEEIAQHLGLPIGTVKSRIFFARKRLQEMLKDFRFYTE' A
#
# COMPACT_ATOMS: atom_id res chain seq x y z
N TYR A 1 14.19 -6.42 7.04
CA TYR A 1 13.50 -6.57 5.75
C TYR A 1 14.37 -6.04 4.64
N THR A 2 14.56 -6.81 3.58
CA THR A 2 15.14 -6.28 2.34
C THR A 2 14.07 -5.51 1.57
N ILE A 3 14.46 -4.50 0.79
CA ILE A 3 13.54 -3.78 -0.12
C ILE A 3 12.75 -4.76 -1.02
N LYS A 4 13.38 -5.89 -1.34
CA LYS A 4 12.81 -6.98 -2.14
C LYS A 4 11.59 -7.65 -1.47
N GLU A 5 11.61 -7.84 -0.15
CA GLU A 5 10.50 -8.45 0.60
C GLU A 5 9.30 -7.52 0.70
N ILE A 6 9.54 -6.23 0.93
CA ILE A 6 8.48 -5.21 0.96
C ILE A 6 7.81 -5.11 -0.42
N ASN A 7 8.59 -5.10 -1.49
CA ASN A 7 8.07 -5.09 -2.86
C ASN A 7 7.24 -6.33 -3.17
N LYS A 8 7.67 -7.52 -2.70
CA LYS A 8 6.90 -8.77 -2.86
C LYS A 8 5.57 -8.72 -2.09
N ALA A 9 5.57 -8.16 -0.88
CA ALA A 9 4.34 -7.98 -0.10
C ALA A 9 3.36 -7.03 -0.79
N ILE A 10 3.83 -5.87 -1.27
CA ILE A 10 3.00 -4.90 -2.02
C ILE A 10 2.48 -5.52 -3.32
N ALA A 11 3.28 -6.33 -4.02
CA ALA A 11 2.87 -7.03 -5.22
C ALA A 11 1.75 -8.05 -4.99
N SER A 12 1.55 -8.52 -3.76
CA SER A 12 0.45 -9.44 -3.41
C SER A 12 -0.91 -8.73 -3.21
N PHE A 13 -0.93 -7.40 -3.17
CA PHE A 13 -2.17 -6.64 -3.03
C PHE A 13 -2.91 -6.59 -4.36
N THR A 14 -4.24 -6.59 -4.31
CA THR A 14 -5.07 -6.30 -5.49
C THR A 14 -4.80 -4.88 -5.98
N ASP A 15 -4.96 -4.65 -7.28
CA ASP A 15 -4.60 -3.38 -7.91
C ASP A 15 -5.33 -2.19 -7.29
N GLU A 16 -6.54 -2.40 -6.80
CA GLU A 16 -7.32 -1.38 -6.08
C GLU A 16 -6.60 -0.82 -4.84
N TYR A 17 -5.75 -1.60 -4.17
CA TYR A 17 -4.95 -1.15 -3.04
C TYR A 17 -3.51 -0.84 -3.46
N LYS A 18 -2.94 -1.68 -4.32
CA LYS A 18 -1.55 -1.57 -4.79
C LYS A 18 -1.28 -0.28 -5.56
N VAL A 19 -2.15 0.09 -6.49
CA VAL A 19 -1.96 1.25 -7.38
C VAL A 19 -1.96 2.56 -6.58
N PRO A 20 -3.02 2.92 -5.82
CA PRO A 20 -3.01 4.16 -5.04
C PRO A 20 -1.93 4.17 -3.95
N PHE A 21 -1.63 3.03 -3.34
CA PHE A 21 -0.55 2.93 -2.36
C PHE A 21 0.83 3.18 -2.99
N SER A 22 1.11 2.60 -4.15
CA SER A 22 2.39 2.78 -4.85
C SER A 22 2.56 4.23 -5.30
N MET A 23 1.51 4.85 -5.86
CA MET A 23 1.54 6.28 -6.23
C MET A 23 1.83 7.16 -5.01
N HIS A 24 1.20 6.87 -3.87
CA HIS A 24 1.43 7.62 -2.64
C HIS A 24 2.89 7.49 -2.15
N VAL A 25 3.45 6.28 -2.17
CA VAL A 25 4.86 6.03 -1.83
C VAL A 25 5.81 6.74 -2.81
N SER A 26 5.41 6.92 -4.07
CA SER A 26 6.14 7.71 -5.07
C SER A 26 5.98 9.22 -4.91
N GLY A 27 5.24 9.71 -3.91
CA GLY A 27 5.16 11.13 -3.57
C GLY A 27 3.93 11.87 -4.10
N TYR A 28 2.99 11.18 -4.75
CA TYR A 28 1.75 11.80 -5.21
C TYR A 28 0.85 12.15 -4.02
N LYS A 29 0.19 13.32 -4.09
CA LYS A 29 -0.82 13.75 -3.14
C LYS A 29 -2.12 12.98 -3.34
N TYR A 30 -2.95 12.90 -2.29
CA TYR A 30 -4.22 12.17 -2.34
C TYR A 30 -5.15 12.70 -3.43
N GLU A 31 -5.18 14.02 -3.62
CA GLU A 31 -5.96 14.71 -4.65
C GLU A 31 -5.51 14.32 -6.06
N GLU A 32 -4.19 14.25 -6.30
CA GLU A 32 -3.60 13.86 -7.59
C GLU A 32 -3.92 12.40 -7.91
N ILE A 33 -3.83 11.51 -6.92
CA ILE A 33 -4.18 10.09 -7.06
C ILE A 33 -5.68 9.93 -7.32
N ALA A 34 -6.53 10.66 -6.60
CA ALA A 34 -7.98 10.64 -6.79
C ALA A 34 -8.38 11.07 -8.21
N GLN A 35 -7.76 12.15 -8.71
CA GLN A 35 -7.96 12.62 -10.06
C GLN A 35 -7.46 11.61 -11.10
N HIS A 36 -6.25 11.07 -10.92
CA HIS A 36 -5.64 10.12 -11.86
C HIS A 36 -6.43 8.81 -11.98
N LEU A 37 -7.00 8.34 -10.87
CA LEU A 37 -7.76 7.08 -10.83
C LEU A 37 -9.27 7.26 -11.04
N GLY A 38 -9.76 8.50 -11.12
CA GLY A 38 -11.20 8.78 -11.19
C GLY A 38 -11.98 8.33 -9.95
N LEU A 39 -11.35 8.39 -8.77
CA LEU A 39 -11.92 7.91 -7.51
C LEU A 39 -12.21 9.05 -6.54
N PRO A 40 -13.21 8.91 -5.65
CA PRO A 40 -13.36 9.83 -4.53
C PRO A 40 -12.11 9.88 -3.65
N ILE A 41 -11.72 11.06 -3.18
CA ILE A 41 -10.56 11.22 -2.29
C ILE A 41 -10.66 10.36 -1.02
N GLY A 42 -11.87 10.16 -0.50
CA GLY A 42 -12.12 9.27 0.64
C GLY A 42 -11.78 7.81 0.33
N THR A 43 -12.09 7.34 -0.88
CA THR A 43 -11.76 5.99 -1.37
C THR A 43 -10.26 5.80 -1.52
N VAL A 44 -9.55 6.82 -2.02
CA VAL A 44 -8.08 6.79 -2.11
C VAL A 44 -7.46 6.70 -0.71
N LYS A 45 -7.89 7.56 0.22
CA LYS A 45 -7.41 7.55 1.62
C LYS A 45 -7.65 6.20 2.29
N SER A 46 -8.84 5.62 2.15
CA SER A 46 -9.17 4.33 2.75
C SER A 46 -8.35 3.19 2.15
N ARG A 47 -8.19 3.13 0.83
CA ARG A 47 -7.36 2.12 0.14
C ARG A 47 -5.90 2.18 0.59
N ILE A 48 -5.32 3.37 0.66
CA ILE A 48 -3.93 3.57 1.14
C ILE A 48 -3.80 3.16 2.62
N PHE A 49 -4.78 3.53 3.46
CA PHE A 49 -4.78 3.15 4.86
C PHE A 49 -4.81 1.63 5.05
N PHE A 50 -5.70 0.92 4.35
CA PHE A 50 -5.80 -0.54 4.43
C PHE A 50 -4.56 -1.23 3.87
N ALA A 51 -4.01 -0.76 2.75
CA ALA A 51 -2.75 -1.28 2.20
C ALA A 51 -1.60 -1.15 3.22
N ARG A 52 -1.49 0.00 3.88
CA ARG A 52 -0.48 0.23 4.94
C ARG A 52 -0.69 -0.70 6.13
N LYS A 53 -1.92 -0.86 6.61
CA LYS A 53 -2.24 -1.74 7.75
C LYS A 53 -1.89 -3.19 7.44
N ARG A 54 -2.30 -3.68 6.26
CA ARG A 54 -1.98 -5.04 5.80
C ARG A 54 -0.47 -5.26 5.66
N LEU A 55 0.26 -4.29 5.12
CA LEU A 55 1.71 -4.36 5.04
C LEU A 55 2.35 -4.45 6.43
N GLN A 56 1.87 -3.65 7.39
CA GLN A 56 2.33 -3.70 8.78
C GLN A 56 2.05 -5.06 9.44
N GLU A 57 0.89 -5.65 9.21
CA GLU A 57 0.52 -6.99 9.71
C GLU A 57 1.44 -8.06 9.14
N MET A 58 1.65 -8.07 7.82
CA MET A 58 2.56 -9.01 7.16
C MET A 58 3.97 -8.91 7.74
N LEU A 59 4.50 -7.69 7.89
CA LEU A 59 5.83 -7.47 8.46
C LEU A 59 5.91 -7.90 9.93
N LYS A 60 4.87 -7.67 10.74
CA LYS A 60 4.81 -8.18 12.12
C LYS A 60 4.91 -9.70 12.15
N ASP A 61 4.16 -10.40 11.32
CA ASP A 61 4.22 -11.87 11.26
C ASP A 61 5.61 -12.37 10.88
N PHE A 62 6.28 -11.73 9.90
CA PHE A 62 7.67 -12.07 9.55
C PHE A 62 8.64 -11.95 10.72
N ARG A 63 8.36 -11.08 11.71
CA ARG A 63 9.21 -10.90 12.90
C ARG A 63 9.12 -12.10 13.86
N PHE A 64 8.02 -12.84 13.83
CA PHE A 64 7.79 -14.03 14.67
C PHE A 64 8.28 -15.34 14.03
N TYR A 65 8.53 -15.38 12.72
CA TYR A 65 9.03 -16.58 12.02
C TYR A 65 10.56 -16.74 12.05
N THR A 66 11.30 -15.77 12.61
CA THR A 66 12.77 -15.77 12.68
C THR A 66 13.31 -16.04 14.09
N GLU A 67 12.49 -16.55 15.01
CA GLU A 67 12.92 -17.06 16.32
C GLU A 67 12.87 -18.60 16.37
#